data_AF-A0A520CHG2-F1
#
_entry.id   AF-A0A520CHG2-F1
#
_cell.length_a   1.000
_cell.length_b   1.000
_cell.length_c   1.000
_cell.angle_alpha   90.00
_cell.angle_beta   90.00
_cell.angle_gamma   90.00
#
_symmetry.space_group_name_H-M   'P 1'
#
loop_
_entity.id
_entity.type
_entity.pdbx_description
1 polymer ?
#
loop_
_entity_poly.entity_id
_entity_poly.type
_entity_poly.pdbx_seq_one_letter_code
_entity_poly.pdbx_strand_id
1 'polypeptide(L)'
;MTPASTFEKFLTSVFYTSIIGVSSFLLVFYLVDLAFVSLLNSNLDSIRTAQEAVLNVRPIVMPAKDMFSEIFSDKMYLRNFSYNLISPFAVTSIFLLGSIYFKRFHYIKTATTLILFLVLWVSTSLYVMKLVTDDTVWIGNQYWQNENHVMQVFALIAFTVTIVFSVITYIRLKEKEV
;
A
#
# COMPACT_ATOMS: atom_id res chain seq x y z
N MET A 1 -14.65 -29.32 19.72
CA MET A 1 -14.09 -28.46 18.66
C MET A 1 -14.89 -28.75 17.40
N THR A 2 -15.89 -27.94 17.09
CA THR A 2 -16.60 -28.07 15.82
C THR A 2 -15.62 -27.72 14.69
N PRO A 3 -15.57 -28.50 13.60
CA PRO A 3 -14.69 -28.17 12.49
C PRO A 3 -15.08 -26.79 11.95
N ALA A 4 -14.13 -25.85 11.96
CA ALA A 4 -14.34 -24.50 11.44
C ALA A 4 -14.74 -24.56 9.97
N SER A 5 -15.71 -23.73 9.60
CA SER A 5 -16.16 -23.61 8.21
C SER A 5 -15.00 -23.20 7.30
N THR A 6 -15.04 -23.61 6.04
CA THR A 6 -14.05 -23.23 5.01
C THR A 6 -13.92 -21.71 4.89
N PHE A 7 -15.02 -20.98 5.12
CA PHE A 7 -15.07 -19.53 5.18
C PHE A 7 -14.36 -18.95 6.40
N GLU A 8 -14.56 -19.55 7.58
CA GLU A 8 -13.93 -19.11 8.81
C GLU A 8 -12.41 -19.22 8.70
N LYS A 9 -11.91 -20.36 8.20
CA LYS A 9 -10.48 -20.56 7.94
C LYS A 9 -9.91 -19.54 6.96
N PHE A 10 -10.63 -19.24 5.88
CA PHE A 10 -10.22 -18.23 4.91
C PHE A 10 -10.15 -16.83 5.54
N LEU A 11 -11.19 -16.42 6.26
CA LEU A 11 -11.25 -15.12 6.92
C LEU A 11 -10.15 -14.98 7.98
N THR A 12 -9.91 -16.03 8.76
CA THR A 12 -8.82 -16.09 9.73
C THR A 12 -7.46 -15.98 9.03
N SER A 13 -7.26 -16.64 7.90
CA SER A 13 -6.02 -16.53 7.12
C SER A 13 -5.77 -15.10 6.61
N VAL A 14 -6.79 -14.45 6.04
CA VAL A 14 -6.71 -13.05 5.60
C VAL A 14 -6.45 -12.11 6.78
N PHE A 15 -7.09 -12.34 7.92
CA PHE A 15 -6.92 -11.54 9.13
C PHE A 15 -5.47 -11.59 9.66
N TYR A 16 -4.91 -12.78 9.83
CA TYR A 16 -3.54 -12.92 10.34
C TYR A 16 -2.48 -12.42 9.35
N THR A 17 -2.66 -12.68 8.06
CA THR A 17 -1.65 -12.29 7.05
C THR A 17 -1.73 -10.82 6.68
N SER A 18 -2.93 -10.26 6.54
CA SER A 18 -3.11 -8.89 6.10
C SER A 18 -3.18 -7.93 7.29
N ILE A 19 -4.14 -8.09 8.20
CA ILE A 19 -4.35 -7.10 9.25
C ILE A 19 -3.21 -7.14 10.28
N ILE A 20 -2.92 -8.32 10.83
CA ILE A 20 -1.86 -8.47 11.83
C ILE A 20 -0.48 -8.27 11.18
N GLY A 21 -0.25 -8.83 9.99
CA GLY A 21 1.00 -8.66 9.26
C GLY A 21 1.33 -7.19 8.97
N VAL A 22 0.37 -6.44 8.42
CA VAL A 22 0.55 -5.01 8.11
C VAL A 22 0.68 -4.18 9.38
N SER A 23 -0.14 -4.45 10.40
CA SER A 23 -0.05 -3.72 11.67
C SER A 23 1.30 -3.92 12.35
N SER A 24 1.82 -5.16 12.33
CA SER A 24 3.15 -5.47 12.89
C SER A 24 4.26 -4.80 12.09
N PHE A 25 4.16 -4.80 10.75
CA PHE A 25 5.11 -4.11 9.88
C PHE A 25 5.13 -2.59 10.14
N LEU A 26 3.95 -1.95 10.20
CA LEU A 26 3.83 -0.52 10.50
C LEU A 26 4.34 -0.18 11.91
N LEU A 27 4.12 -1.06 12.89
CA LEU A 27 4.63 -0.88 14.25
C LEU A 27 6.16 -0.92 14.27
N VAL A 28 6.78 -1.90 13.60
CA VAL A 28 8.26 -1.96 13.51
C VAL A 28 8.79 -0.71 12.82
N PHE A 29 8.16 -0.30 11.70
CA PHE A 29 8.57 0.91 10.99
C PHE A 29 8.47 2.15 11.88
N TYR A 30 7.39 2.28 12.65
CA TYR A 30 7.20 3.36 13.60
C TYR A 30 8.29 3.40 14.68
N LEU A 31 8.63 2.25 15.27
CA LEU A 31 9.66 2.19 16.31
C LEU A 31 11.03 2.58 15.77
N VAL A 32 11.35 2.15 14.56
CA VAL A 32 12.61 2.51 13.88
C VAL A 32 12.64 4.01 13.57
N ASP A 33 11.54 4.56 13.04
CA ASP A 33 11.42 5.99 12.75
C ASP A 33 11.58 6.84 14.02
N LEU A 34 10.89 6.48 15.11
CA LEU A 34 11.01 7.16 16.40
C LEU A 34 12.44 7.12 16.93
N ALA A 35 13.11 5.97 16.86
CA ALA A 35 14.51 5.84 17.27
C ALA A 35 15.41 6.75 16.42
N PHE A 36 15.16 6.83 15.11
CA PHE A 36 15.92 7.64 14.19
C PHE A 36 15.69 9.15 14.40
N VAL A 37 14.45 9.59 14.57
CA VAL A 37 14.10 10.99 14.85
C VAL A 37 14.66 11.44 16.19
N SER A 38 14.59 10.59 17.22
CA SER A 38 15.22 10.85 18.52
C SER A 38 16.74 10.99 18.41
N LEU A 39 17.39 10.11 17.63
CA LEU A 39 18.83 10.20 17.37
C LEU A 39 19.19 11.49 16.61
N LEU A 40 18.44 11.86 15.57
CA LEU A 40 18.68 13.10 14.85
C LEU A 40 18.50 14.32 15.76
N ASN A 41 17.39 14.38 16.47
CA ASN A 41 17.06 15.52 17.33
C ASN A 41 18.04 15.69 18.50
N SER A 42 18.59 14.60 19.05
CA SER A 42 19.64 14.68 20.08
C SER A 42 20.98 15.22 19.55
N ASN A 43 21.27 15.03 18.25
CA ASN A 43 22.48 15.57 17.63
C ASN A 43 22.30 16.98 17.05
N LEU A 44 21.07 17.50 16.98
CA LEU A 44 20.78 18.82 16.40
C LEU A 44 21.46 19.97 17.14
N ASP A 45 21.55 19.91 18.47
CA ASP A 45 22.18 20.99 19.25
C ASP A 45 23.69 21.06 19.01
N SER A 46 24.33 19.90 18.85
CA SER A 46 25.75 19.79 18.48
C SER A 46 26.00 20.32 17.06
N ILE A 47 25.08 20.06 16.13
CA ILE A 47 25.18 20.57 14.74
C ILE A 47 24.97 22.09 14.71
N ARG A 48 23.98 22.60 15.44
CA ARG A 48 23.69 24.04 15.53
C ARG A 48 24.88 24.83 16.07
N THR A 49 25.49 24.35 17.14
CA THR A 49 26.67 25.00 17.76
C THR A 49 27.89 24.97 16.85
N ALA A 50 28.15 23.83 16.19
CA ALA A 50 29.24 23.73 15.21
C ALA A 50 29.06 24.67 14.01
N GLN A 51 27.83 24.84 13.53
CA GLN A 51 27.53 25.68 12.37
C GLN A 51 27.50 27.17 12.71
N GLU A 52 27.03 27.55 13.91
CA GLU A 52 27.11 28.93 14.42
C GLU A 52 28.57 29.40 14.54
N ALA A 53 29.48 28.52 14.98
CA ALA A 53 30.91 28.81 15.07
C ALA A 53 31.61 29.06 13.71
N VAL A 54 31.07 28.51 12.62
CA VAL A 54 31.64 28.65 11.27
C VAL A 54 31.05 29.84 10.51
N LEU A 55 29.73 30.07 10.63
CA LEU A 55 29.01 31.06 9.82
C LEU A 55 28.72 32.38 10.56
N ASN A 56 28.93 32.47 11.88
CA ASN A 56 28.53 33.61 12.73
C ASN A 56 27.06 34.03 12.59
N VAL A 57 26.22 33.12 12.07
CA VAL A 57 24.78 33.29 11.88
C VAL A 57 24.12 32.06 12.46
N ARG A 58 23.09 32.26 13.30
CA ARG A 58 22.29 31.16 13.86
C ARG A 58 21.54 30.46 12.73
N PRO A 59 21.87 29.20 12.38
CA PRO A 59 21.14 28.49 11.34
C PRO A 59 19.76 28.07 11.88
N ILE A 60 18.71 28.32 11.09
CA ILE A 60 17.36 27.83 11.37
C ILE A 60 17.33 26.35 10.98
N VAL A 61 17.76 25.47 11.89
CA VAL A 61 17.61 24.02 11.72
C VAL A 61 16.32 23.62 12.41
N MET A 62 15.36 23.08 11.65
CA MET A 62 14.09 22.59 12.19
C MET A 62 14.26 21.18 12.77
N PRO A 63 13.59 20.84 13.88
CA PRO A 63 13.62 19.48 14.40
C PRO A 63 13.02 18.50 13.40
N ALA A 64 13.61 17.30 13.32
CA ALA A 64 13.03 16.21 12.56
C ALA A 64 11.67 15.83 13.19
N LYS A 65 10.70 15.57 12.32
CA LYS A 65 9.34 15.16 12.68
C LYS A 65 9.18 13.67 12.43
N ASP A 66 8.39 13.02 13.26
CA ASP A 66 8.02 11.61 13.06
C ASP A 66 7.13 11.48 11.81
N MET A 67 7.26 10.37 11.10
CA MET A 67 6.54 10.07 9.86
C MET A 67 5.02 10.25 10.01
N PHE A 68 4.42 9.75 11.08
CA PHE A 68 2.97 9.91 11.29
C PHE A 68 2.59 11.38 11.48
N SER A 69 3.40 12.15 12.20
CA SER A 69 3.11 13.57 12.39
C SER A 69 3.15 14.31 11.05
N GLU A 70 4.05 13.92 10.14
CA GLU A 70 4.16 14.50 8.81
C GLU A 70 2.99 14.07 7.90
N ILE A 71 2.63 12.79 7.91
CA ILE A 71 1.50 12.25 7.15
C ILE A 71 0.18 12.90 7.57
N PHE A 72 -0.06 13.07 8.88
CA PHE A 72 -1.30 13.65 9.39
C PHE A 72 -1.34 15.18 9.32
N SER A 73 -0.17 15.84 9.29
CA SER A 73 -0.10 17.31 9.21
C SER A 73 -0.38 17.83 7.80
N ASP A 74 -0.04 17.08 6.75
CA ASP A 74 -0.24 17.51 5.37
C ASP A 74 -1.38 16.73 4.69
N LYS A 75 -2.33 17.49 4.11
CA LYS A 75 -3.44 16.90 3.34
C LYS A 75 -2.96 16.15 2.10
N MET A 76 -1.83 16.55 1.50
CA MET A 76 -1.26 15.87 0.34
C MET A 76 -0.71 14.49 0.73
N TYR A 77 0.06 14.40 1.81
CA TYR A 77 0.59 13.12 2.29
C TYR A 77 -0.50 12.18 2.77
N LEU A 78 -1.48 12.69 3.53
CA LEU A 78 -2.63 11.90 3.98
C LEU A 78 -3.39 11.29 2.79
N ARG A 79 -3.59 12.08 1.73
CA ARG A 79 -4.29 11.62 0.53
C ARG A 79 -3.50 10.56 -0.23
N ASN A 80 -2.20 10.76 -0.43
CA ASN A 80 -1.33 9.77 -1.07
C ASN A 80 -1.23 8.47 -0.26
N PHE A 81 -1.18 8.58 1.07
CA PHE A 81 -1.23 7.42 1.97
C PHE A 81 -2.56 6.66 1.83
N SER A 82 -3.69 7.37 1.76
CA SER A 82 -5.01 6.75 1.60
C SER A 82 -5.13 5.94 0.30
N TYR A 83 -4.56 6.41 -0.80
CA TYR A 83 -4.55 5.67 -2.07
C TYR A 83 -3.65 4.44 -2.02
N ASN A 84 -2.55 4.49 -1.28
CA ASN A 84 -1.61 3.37 -1.16
C ASN A 84 -2.00 2.34 -0.10
N LEU A 85 -3.01 2.61 0.74
CA LEU A 85 -3.47 1.70 1.79
C LEU A 85 -3.94 0.33 1.24
N ILE A 86 -4.32 0.27 -0.05
CA ILE A 86 -4.70 -0.97 -0.73
C ILE A 86 -3.51 -1.89 -1.04
N SER A 87 -2.31 -1.34 -1.19
CA SER A 87 -1.12 -2.09 -1.61
C SER A 87 -0.81 -3.32 -0.73
N PRO A 88 -0.84 -3.27 0.62
CA PRO A 88 -0.61 -4.47 1.42
C PRO A 88 -1.67 -5.55 1.21
N PHE A 89 -2.93 -5.19 1.03
CA PHE A 89 -4.01 -6.16 0.76
C PHE A 89 -3.87 -6.77 -0.64
N ALA A 90 -3.45 -5.98 -1.63
CA ALA A 90 -3.13 -6.50 -2.96
C ALA A 90 -2.00 -7.53 -2.90
N VAL A 91 -0.93 -7.22 -2.16
CA VAL A 91 0.19 -8.15 -1.96
C VAL A 91 -0.30 -9.44 -1.29
N THR A 92 -1.06 -9.37 -0.20
CA THR A 92 -1.57 -10.57 0.47
C THR A 92 -2.48 -11.41 -0.43
N SER A 93 -3.37 -10.80 -1.22
CA SER A 93 -4.21 -11.50 -2.19
C SER A 93 -3.38 -12.22 -3.27
N ILE A 94 -2.32 -11.60 -3.79
CA ILE A 94 -1.41 -12.22 -4.78
C ILE A 94 -0.69 -13.43 -4.19
N PHE A 95 -0.19 -13.30 -2.95
CA PHE A 95 0.50 -14.38 -2.25
C PHE A 95 -0.44 -15.53 -1.90
N LEU A 96 -1.66 -15.24 -1.41
CA LEU A 96 -2.66 -16.25 -1.10
C LEU A 96 -3.06 -17.04 -2.35
N LEU A 97 -3.43 -16.36 -3.43
CA LEU A 97 -3.79 -17.02 -4.69
C LEU A 97 -2.66 -17.91 -5.21
N GLY A 98 -1.42 -17.40 -5.21
CA GLY A 98 -0.24 -18.15 -5.66
C GLY A 98 0.04 -19.36 -4.78
N SER A 99 -0.11 -19.23 -3.47
CA SER A 99 0.10 -20.33 -2.53
C SER A 99 -0.92 -21.47 -2.69
N ILE A 100 -2.17 -21.14 -3.05
CA ILE A 100 -3.21 -22.14 -3.28
C ILE A 100 -3.01 -22.81 -4.63
N TYR A 101 -2.72 -22.08 -5.72
CA TYR A 101 -2.62 -22.72 -7.04
C TYR A 101 -1.41 -23.63 -7.18
N PHE A 102 -0.25 -23.24 -6.63
CA PHE A 102 1.00 -23.96 -6.85
C PHE A 102 1.48 -24.66 -5.57
N LYS A 103 1.46 -26.00 -5.57
CA LYS A 103 1.91 -26.82 -4.43
C LYS A 103 3.43 -26.86 -4.25
N ARG A 104 4.22 -26.67 -5.32
CA ARG A 104 5.70 -26.67 -5.32
C ARG A 104 6.23 -25.41 -5.99
N PHE A 105 7.48 -25.05 -5.68
CA PHE A 105 8.21 -23.86 -6.16
C PHE A 105 7.65 -22.52 -5.64
N HIS A 106 8.17 -22.08 -4.49
CA HIS A 106 7.72 -20.86 -3.82
C HIS A 106 7.97 -19.57 -4.60
N TYR A 107 9.02 -19.52 -5.42
CA TYR A 107 9.38 -18.31 -6.18
C TYR A 107 8.57 -18.19 -7.48
N ILE A 108 8.41 -19.30 -8.21
CA ILE A 108 7.70 -19.33 -9.49
C ILE A 108 6.22 -19.00 -9.30
N LYS A 109 5.62 -19.46 -8.19
CA LYS A 109 4.20 -19.22 -7.91
C LYS A 109 3.88 -17.75 -7.67
N THR A 110 4.75 -17.03 -6.94
CA THR A 110 4.54 -15.62 -6.61
C THR A 110 4.83 -14.74 -7.82
N ALA A 111 5.85 -15.07 -8.61
CA ALA A 111 6.14 -14.36 -9.85
C ALA A 111 4.98 -14.47 -10.85
N THR A 112 4.45 -15.67 -11.06
CA THR A 112 3.34 -15.89 -12.01
C THR A 112 2.07 -15.14 -11.58
N THR A 113 1.69 -15.19 -10.30
CA THR A 113 0.49 -14.47 -9.83
C THR A 113 0.69 -12.96 -9.80
N LEU A 114 1.90 -12.47 -9.51
CA LEU A 114 2.23 -11.06 -9.59
C LEU A 114 2.11 -10.53 -11.03
N ILE A 115 2.69 -11.23 -12.00
CA ILE A 115 2.59 -10.85 -13.42
C ILE A 115 1.13 -10.83 -13.85
N LEU A 116 0.35 -11.84 -13.50
CA LEU A 116 -1.07 -11.91 -13.83
C LEU A 116 -1.87 -10.74 -13.20
N PHE A 117 -1.54 -10.38 -11.95
CA PHE A 117 -2.14 -9.22 -11.29
C PHE A 117 -1.80 -7.92 -11.99
N LEU A 118 -0.52 -7.69 -12.31
CA LEU A 118 -0.06 -6.48 -12.99
C LEU A 118 -0.69 -6.34 -14.38
N VAL A 119 -0.74 -7.42 -15.16
CA VAL A 119 -1.36 -7.41 -16.50
C VAL A 119 -2.84 -7.04 -16.39
N LEU A 120 -3.59 -7.67 -15.48
CA LEU A 120 -5.01 -7.36 -15.30
C LEU A 120 -5.22 -5.93 -14.80
N TRP A 121 -4.44 -5.48 -13.84
CA TRP A 121 -4.56 -4.13 -13.28
C TRP A 121 -4.26 -3.07 -14.33
N VAL A 122 -3.14 -3.17 -15.05
CA VAL A 122 -2.74 -2.20 -16.08
C VAL A 122 -3.73 -2.23 -17.26
N SER A 123 -4.08 -3.42 -17.76
CA SER A 123 -5.00 -3.53 -18.90
C SER A 123 -6.39 -2.97 -18.58
N THR A 124 -6.91 -3.28 -17.39
CA THR A 124 -8.21 -2.74 -16.93
C THR A 124 -8.14 -1.24 -16.73
N SER A 125 -7.04 -0.73 -16.17
CA SER A 125 -6.83 0.72 -16.00
C SER A 125 -6.82 1.45 -17.33
N LEU A 126 -6.08 0.95 -18.32
CA LEU A 126 -6.05 1.53 -19.67
C LEU A 126 -7.42 1.46 -20.34
N TYR A 127 -8.12 0.34 -20.21
CA TYR A 127 -9.46 0.17 -20.78
C TYR A 127 -10.47 1.14 -20.17
N VAL A 128 -10.50 1.29 -18.84
CA VAL A 128 -11.40 2.22 -18.15
C VAL A 128 -11.06 3.66 -18.50
N MET A 129 -9.78 4.04 -18.50
CA MET A 129 -9.37 5.40 -18.89
C MET A 129 -9.77 5.72 -20.32
N LYS A 130 -9.59 4.76 -21.24
CA LYS A 130 -10.05 4.90 -22.62
C LYS A 130 -11.56 5.05 -22.70
N LEU A 131 -12.33 4.17 -22.06
CA LEU A 131 -13.80 4.22 -22.06
C LEU A 131 -14.35 5.56 -21.58
N VAL A 132 -13.73 6.16 -20.56
CA VAL A 132 -14.21 7.39 -19.95
C VAL A 132 -13.72 8.65 -20.70
N THR A 133 -12.62 8.56 -21.44
CA THR A 133 -12.03 9.70 -22.16
C THR A 133 -12.45 9.74 -23.64
N ASP A 134 -12.71 8.57 -24.25
CA ASP A 134 -13.13 8.47 -25.65
C ASP A 134 -14.39 9.30 -25.89
N ASP A 135 -14.39 10.06 -26.99
CA ASP A 135 -15.48 10.95 -27.45
C ASP A 135 -15.89 12.09 -26.49
N THR A 136 -15.12 12.36 -25.44
CA THR A 136 -15.36 13.50 -24.55
C THR A 136 -14.55 14.72 -24.97
N VAL A 137 -15.24 15.86 -25.18
CA VAL A 137 -14.59 17.16 -25.41
C VAL A 137 -14.43 17.88 -24.08
N TRP A 138 -13.22 18.34 -23.80
CA TRP A 138 -12.90 19.04 -22.57
C TRP A 138 -13.59 20.42 -22.51
N ILE A 139 -14.50 20.61 -21.54
CA ILE A 139 -15.19 21.89 -21.29
C ILE A 139 -14.98 22.30 -19.84
N GLY A 140 -14.27 23.42 -19.63
CA GLY A 140 -14.24 24.16 -18.36
C GLY A 140 -13.34 23.59 -17.25
N ASN A 141 -13.52 22.34 -16.81
CA ASN A 141 -12.86 21.81 -15.60
C ASN A 141 -11.77 20.77 -15.91
N GLN A 142 -10.59 20.93 -15.29
CA GLN A 142 -9.38 20.11 -15.49
C GLN A 142 -9.43 18.75 -14.76
N TYR A 143 -10.58 18.05 -14.81
CA TYR A 143 -10.80 16.83 -14.02
C TYR A 143 -9.74 15.76 -14.26
N TRP A 144 -9.43 15.45 -15.52
CA TRP A 144 -8.41 14.45 -15.90
C TRP A 144 -6.96 14.93 -15.78
N GLN A 145 -6.75 16.25 -15.65
CA GLN A 145 -5.42 16.82 -15.41
C GLN A 145 -5.09 16.90 -13.91
N ASN A 146 -6.09 16.74 -13.04
CA ASN A 146 -5.87 16.64 -11.61
C ASN A 146 -5.36 15.24 -11.26
N GLU A 147 -4.08 15.16 -10.88
CA GLU A 147 -3.39 13.91 -10.50
C GLU A 147 -4.17 13.09 -9.46
N ASN A 148 -4.94 13.75 -8.60
CA ASN A 148 -5.70 13.07 -7.54
C ASN A 148 -6.84 12.23 -8.09
N HIS A 149 -7.54 12.71 -9.12
CA HIS A 149 -8.65 11.96 -9.72
C HIS A 149 -8.11 10.76 -10.49
N VAL A 150 -6.98 10.92 -11.18
CA VAL A 150 -6.30 9.82 -11.85
C VAL A 150 -5.85 8.77 -10.83
N MET A 151 -5.14 9.18 -9.75
CA MET A 151 -4.73 8.25 -8.68
C MET A 151 -5.92 7.54 -8.02
N GLN A 152 -7.04 8.22 -7.82
CA GLN A 152 -8.27 7.61 -7.29
C GLN A 152 -8.79 6.48 -8.18
N VAL A 153 -8.86 6.72 -9.49
CA VAL A 153 -9.33 5.70 -10.45
C VAL A 153 -8.37 4.52 -10.45
N PHE A 154 -7.06 4.74 -10.50
CA PHE A 154 -6.05 3.68 -10.44
C PHE A 154 -6.16 2.85 -9.14
N ALA A 155 -6.33 3.50 -7.99
CA ALA A 155 -6.48 2.84 -6.70
C ALA A 155 -7.79 2.04 -6.62
N LEU A 156 -8.89 2.57 -7.17
CA LEU A 156 -10.19 1.88 -7.21
C LEU A 156 -10.12 0.63 -8.08
N ILE A 157 -9.47 0.70 -9.24
CA ILE A 157 -9.30 -0.46 -10.12
C ILE A 157 -8.40 -1.51 -9.44
N ALA A 158 -7.30 -1.08 -8.79
CA ALA A 158 -6.45 -1.99 -8.01
C ALA A 158 -7.24 -2.69 -6.89
N PHE A 159 -8.13 -1.96 -6.20
CA PHE A 159 -9.03 -2.51 -5.19
C PHE A 159 -9.98 -3.56 -5.78
N THR A 160 -10.61 -3.28 -6.93
CA THR A 160 -11.49 -4.23 -7.62
C THR A 160 -10.75 -5.52 -8.01
N VAL A 161 -9.55 -5.40 -8.61
CA VAL A 161 -8.74 -6.57 -8.98
C VAL A 161 -8.34 -7.39 -7.75
N THR A 162 -8.01 -6.72 -6.64
CA THR A 162 -7.67 -7.36 -5.36
C THR A 162 -8.86 -8.16 -4.80
N ILE A 163 -10.08 -7.63 -4.87
CA ILE A 163 -11.29 -8.36 -4.49
C ILE A 163 -11.49 -9.59 -5.38
N VAL A 164 -11.36 -9.44 -6.70
CA VAL A 164 -11.51 -10.56 -7.64
C VAL A 164 -10.52 -11.68 -7.31
N PHE A 165 -9.25 -11.35 -7.05
CA PHE A 165 -8.25 -12.34 -6.63
C PHE A 165 -8.62 -13.03 -5.33
N SER A 166 -9.13 -12.28 -4.35
CA SER A 166 -9.55 -12.82 -3.06
C SER A 166 -10.75 -13.76 -3.19
N VAL A 167 -11.70 -13.43 -4.06
CA VAL A 167 -12.87 -14.28 -4.36
C VAL A 167 -12.44 -15.57 -5.07
N ILE A 168 -11.56 -15.48 -6.07
CA ILE A 168 -11.02 -16.67 -6.76
C ILE A 168 -10.28 -17.57 -5.77
N THR A 169 -9.48 -16.97 -4.88
CA THR A 169 -8.77 -17.68 -3.82
C THR A 169 -9.74 -18.43 -2.91
N TYR A 170 -10.84 -17.79 -2.49
CA TYR A 170 -11.88 -18.42 -1.68
C TYR A 170 -12.57 -19.59 -2.39
N ILE A 171 -12.99 -19.42 -3.65
CA ILE A 171 -13.62 -20.49 -4.44
C ILE A 171 -12.67 -21.68 -4.56
N ARG A 172 -11.40 -21.43 -4.87
CA ARG A 172 -10.41 -22.49 -5.04
C ARG A 172 -10.07 -23.20 -3.72
N LEU A 173 -10.08 -22.48 -2.61
CA LEU A 173 -9.92 -23.09 -1.28
C LEU A 173 -11.07 -24.06 -1.00
N LYS A 174 -12.32 -23.64 -1.28
CA LYS A 174 -13.51 -24.47 -1.12
C LYS A 174 -13.43 -25.74 -1.98
N GLU A 175 -13.02 -25.64 -3.24
CA GLU A 175 -12.86 -26.79 -4.15
C GLU A 175 -11.82 -27.82 -3.70
N LYS A 176 -10.84 -27.43 -2.88
CA LYS A 176 -9.81 -28.35 -2.38
C LYS A 176 -10.19 -29.06 -1.09
N GLU A 177 -11.14 -28.51 -0.33
CA GLU A 177 -11.62 -29.09 0.92
C GLU A 177 -12.82 -30.03 0.72
N VAL A 178 -13.47 -30.00 -0.46
CA VAL A 178 -14.45 -31.00 -0.93
C VAL A 178 -13.71 -32.20 -1.52
#